data_AF-A0A2N8KXH0-F1
#
_entry.id   AF-A0A2N8KXH0-F1
#
_cell.length_a   1.000
_cell.length_b   1.000
_cell.length_c   1.000
_cell.angle_alpha   90.00
_cell.angle_beta   90.00
_cell.angle_gamma   90.00
#
_symmetry.space_group_name_H-M   'P 1'
#
loop_
_entity.id
_entity.type
_entity.pdbx_description
1 polymer ?
#
loop_
_entity_poly.entity_id
_entity_poly.type
_entity_poly.pdbx_seq_one_letter_code
_entity_poly.pdbx_strand_id
1 'polypeptide(L)'
;MCARRPSAAFKGLGSRCMSVVGSEAQTSMHQQPGYHGAEHPAVVLQKVVQELPDACERLAYVRQMTEQAATTVLGLVDTAQENAEQVRRQGHDLSDSLSRMAAAPELSVERARAMLKLCAAYAATAAGFAEREKSLHTEIMMAQGFQDLSGQVINKVIGMLERAEKPLEHLLADFDPPASDVPADAQTLAGVQTPDKALQQDDVDDLLASLGF
;
A
#
# COMPACT_ATOMS: atom_id res chain seq x y z
N MET A 1 -56.94 -27.27 -44.33
CA MET A 1 -56.74 -25.91 -44.89
C MET A 1 -56.44 -25.01 -43.70
N CYS A 2 -55.31 -24.31 -43.55
CA CYS A 2 -54.46 -23.63 -44.51
C CYS A 2 -53.03 -23.55 -43.94
N ALA A 3 -52.03 -24.02 -44.69
CA ALA A 3 -50.62 -23.83 -44.36
C ALA A 3 -50.19 -22.41 -44.76
N ARG A 4 -49.58 -21.64 -43.84
CA ARG A 4 -48.89 -20.38 -44.17
C ARG A 4 -47.40 -20.67 -44.36
N ARG A 5 -46.92 -20.38 -45.58
CA ARG A 5 -45.50 -20.45 -45.97
C ARG A 5 -44.66 -19.43 -45.17
N PRO A 6 -43.42 -19.75 -44.77
CA PRO A 6 -42.48 -18.74 -44.31
C PRO A 6 -41.96 -17.91 -45.50
N SER A 7 -41.97 -16.59 -45.33
CA SER A 7 -41.46 -15.59 -46.27
C SER A 7 -39.95 -15.74 -46.46
N ALA A 8 -39.50 -15.72 -47.72
CA ALA A 8 -38.10 -15.86 -48.14
C ALA A 8 -37.23 -14.59 -47.91
N ALA A 9 -37.73 -13.60 -47.16
CA ALA A 9 -37.05 -12.31 -46.99
C ALA A 9 -35.98 -12.26 -45.88
N PHE A 10 -35.89 -13.27 -45.01
CA PHE A 10 -35.00 -13.21 -43.83
C PHE A 10 -33.64 -13.91 -44.00
N LYS A 11 -33.38 -14.60 -45.11
CA LYS A 11 -32.11 -15.31 -45.35
C LYS A 11 -30.99 -14.43 -45.94
N GLY A 12 -31.27 -13.17 -46.29
CA GLY A 12 -30.31 -12.29 -46.97
C GLY A 12 -29.51 -11.35 -46.07
N LEU A 13 -29.97 -11.05 -44.85
CA LEU A 13 -29.30 -10.06 -43.98
C LEU A 13 -28.11 -10.66 -43.20
N GLY A 14 -28.20 -11.90 -42.72
CA GLY A 14 -27.13 -12.54 -41.95
C GLY A 14 -25.84 -12.77 -42.76
N SER A 15 -25.96 -13.08 -44.04
CA SER A 15 -24.80 -13.32 -44.91
C SER A 15 -24.11 -12.02 -45.36
N ARG A 16 -24.85 -10.91 -45.44
CA ARG A 16 -24.31 -9.59 -45.79
C ARG A 16 -23.65 -8.90 -44.60
N CYS A 17 -24.16 -9.08 -43.39
CA CYS A 17 -23.52 -8.55 -42.18
C CYS A 17 -22.20 -9.28 -41.87
N MET A 18 -22.17 -10.60 -42.01
CA MET A 18 -20.94 -11.40 -41.86
C MET A 18 -19.91 -11.12 -42.96
N SER A 19 -20.34 -10.85 -44.20
CA SER A 19 -19.41 -10.47 -45.27
C SER A 19 -18.86 -9.06 -45.12
N VAL A 20 -19.65 -8.11 -44.59
CA VAL A 20 -19.19 -6.73 -44.36
C VAL A 20 -18.23 -6.68 -43.17
N VAL A 21 -18.53 -7.35 -42.05
CA VAL A 21 -17.60 -7.45 -40.90
C VAL A 21 -16.33 -8.24 -41.26
N GLY A 22 -16.43 -9.30 -42.06
CA GLY A 22 -15.26 -10.03 -42.58
C GLY A 22 -14.43 -9.22 -43.58
N SER A 23 -15.10 -8.46 -44.45
CA SER A 23 -14.46 -7.57 -45.42
C SER A 23 -13.81 -6.36 -44.76
N GLU A 24 -14.42 -5.78 -43.72
CA GLU A 24 -13.88 -4.65 -42.97
C GLU A 24 -12.70 -5.09 -42.09
N ALA A 25 -12.76 -6.27 -41.47
CA ALA A 25 -11.62 -6.85 -40.76
C ALA A 25 -10.42 -7.16 -41.67
N GLN A 26 -10.66 -7.61 -42.92
CA GLN A 26 -9.60 -7.87 -43.89
C GLN A 26 -9.11 -6.62 -44.65
N THR A 27 -9.95 -5.60 -44.80
CA THR A 27 -9.60 -4.35 -45.49
C THR A 27 -8.90 -3.36 -44.56
N SER A 28 -9.24 -3.33 -43.26
CA SER A 28 -8.49 -2.57 -42.25
C SER A 28 -7.10 -3.13 -41.97
N MET A 29 -6.83 -4.39 -42.31
CA MET A 29 -5.49 -4.99 -42.14
C MET A 29 -4.47 -4.54 -43.20
N HIS A 30 -4.91 -3.95 -44.33
CA HIS A 30 -4.02 -3.71 -45.48
C HIS A 30 -3.74 -2.25 -45.82
N GLN A 31 -4.25 -1.28 -45.06
CA GLN A 31 -4.04 0.13 -45.40
C GLN A 31 -3.88 1.05 -44.18
N GLN A 32 -2.80 0.85 -43.43
CA GLN A 32 -2.25 1.91 -42.57
C GLN A 32 -0.87 2.34 -43.09
N PRO A 33 -0.70 3.61 -43.49
CA PRO A 33 0.60 4.14 -43.87
C PRO A 33 1.37 4.49 -42.59
N GLY A 34 2.55 3.89 -42.40
CA GLY A 34 3.58 4.43 -41.51
C GLY A 34 3.72 3.82 -40.12
N TYR A 35 3.95 2.51 -40.01
CA TYR A 35 4.65 1.92 -38.85
C TYR A 35 5.90 1.20 -39.34
N HIS A 36 6.93 1.97 -39.72
CA HIS A 36 8.27 1.43 -39.95
C HIS A 36 8.94 1.17 -38.58
N GLY A 37 8.75 -0.04 -38.05
CA GLY A 37 9.64 -0.61 -37.03
C GLY A 37 9.14 -0.66 -35.58
N ALA A 38 7.93 -0.20 -35.26
CA ALA A 38 7.34 -0.35 -33.93
C ALA A 38 6.26 -1.44 -33.91
N GLU A 39 6.27 -2.29 -32.88
CA GLU A 39 5.28 -3.38 -32.71
C GLU A 39 3.84 -2.83 -32.67
N HIS A 40 2.90 -3.55 -33.29
CA HIS A 40 1.49 -3.15 -33.35
C HIS A 40 0.87 -3.05 -31.93
N PRO A 41 0.09 -2.02 -31.58
CA PRO A 41 -0.45 -1.79 -30.22
C PRO A 41 -1.15 -3.02 -29.61
N ALA A 42 -1.98 -3.71 -30.41
CA ALA A 42 -2.67 -4.93 -29.99
C ALA A 42 -1.72 -6.06 -29.55
N VAL A 43 -0.55 -6.19 -30.19
CA VAL A 43 0.46 -7.21 -29.83
C VAL A 43 1.14 -6.85 -28.52
N VAL A 44 1.43 -5.57 -28.29
CA VAL A 44 1.99 -5.07 -27.02
C VAL A 44 1.00 -5.31 -25.87
N LEU A 45 -0.28 -5.01 -26.07
CA LEU A 45 -1.33 -5.27 -25.08
C LEU A 45 -1.50 -6.75 -24.78
N GLN A 46 -1.45 -7.61 -25.80
CA GLN A 46 -1.53 -9.06 -25.60
C GLN A 46 -0.40 -9.57 -24.70
N LYS A 47 0.83 -9.06 -24.85
CA LYS A 47 1.96 -9.38 -23.98
C LYS A 47 1.73 -8.88 -22.56
N VAL A 48 1.32 -7.61 -22.39
CA VAL A 48 1.01 -7.05 -21.07
C VAL A 48 -0.09 -7.83 -20.35
N VAL A 49 -1.16 -8.23 -21.06
CA VAL A 49 -2.26 -9.04 -20.49
C VAL A 49 -1.77 -10.39 -19.96
N GLN A 50 -0.75 -10.99 -20.60
CA GLN A 50 -0.12 -12.21 -20.09
C GLN A 50 0.74 -11.97 -18.84
N GLU A 51 1.24 -10.75 -18.65
CA GLU A 51 2.03 -10.34 -17.47
C GLU A 51 1.15 -9.87 -16.29
N LEU A 52 -0.12 -9.53 -16.51
CA LEU A 52 -1.02 -9.06 -15.45
C LEU A 52 -1.18 -10.05 -14.27
N PRO A 53 -1.33 -11.36 -14.47
CA PRO A 53 -1.37 -12.31 -13.36
C PRO A 53 -0.10 -12.26 -12.49
N ASP A 54 1.09 -12.16 -13.10
CA ASP A 54 2.37 -12.01 -12.38
C ASP A 54 2.41 -10.69 -11.61
N ALA A 55 1.92 -9.59 -12.19
CA ALA A 55 1.80 -8.30 -11.50
C ALA A 55 0.87 -8.39 -10.28
N CYS A 56 -0.28 -9.08 -10.38
CA CYS A 56 -1.19 -9.30 -9.27
C CYS A 56 -0.56 -10.14 -8.16
N GLU A 57 0.13 -11.24 -8.50
CA GLU A 57 0.85 -12.07 -7.52
C GLU A 57 1.94 -11.27 -6.79
N ARG A 58 2.69 -10.47 -7.54
CA ARG A 58 3.69 -9.53 -7.01
C ARG A 58 3.09 -8.53 -6.01
N LEU A 59 1.98 -7.88 -6.35
CA LEU A 59 1.31 -6.96 -5.44
C LEU A 59 0.73 -7.67 -4.21
N ALA A 60 0.23 -8.90 -4.37
CA ALA A 60 -0.23 -9.71 -3.25
C ALA A 60 0.92 -10.05 -2.28
N TYR A 61 2.11 -10.33 -2.82
CA TYR A 61 3.33 -10.53 -2.03
C TYR A 61 3.73 -9.25 -1.27
N VAL A 62 3.70 -8.09 -1.92
CA VAL A 62 3.96 -6.79 -1.26
C VAL A 62 2.98 -6.55 -0.11
N ARG A 63 1.69 -6.83 -0.32
CA ARG A 63 0.67 -6.72 0.73
C ARG A 63 1.01 -7.60 1.93
N GLN A 64 1.32 -8.87 1.71
CA GLN A 64 1.68 -9.82 2.76
C GLN A 64 2.92 -9.36 3.54
N MET A 65 3.97 -8.93 2.84
CA MET A 65 5.20 -8.46 3.49
C MET A 65 4.96 -7.19 4.31
N THR A 66 4.13 -6.28 3.81
CA THR A 66 3.79 -5.03 4.52
C THR A 66 3.00 -5.33 5.79
N GLU A 67 2.03 -6.24 5.74
CA GLU A 67 1.24 -6.68 6.90
C GLU A 67 2.12 -7.37 7.95
N GLN A 68 3.02 -8.26 7.51
CA GLN A 68 3.96 -8.93 8.40
C GLN A 68 4.92 -7.95 9.08
N ALA A 69 5.48 -7.01 8.33
CA ALA A 69 6.39 -5.99 8.87
C ALA A 69 5.67 -5.09 9.88
N ALA A 70 4.45 -4.63 9.55
CA ALA A 70 3.65 -3.82 10.47
C ALA A 70 3.35 -4.56 11.77
N THR A 71 2.90 -5.82 11.68
CA THR A 71 2.62 -6.67 12.86
C THR A 71 3.87 -6.87 13.72
N THR A 72 5.02 -7.11 13.08
CA THR A 72 6.30 -7.30 13.77
C THR A 72 6.73 -6.03 14.49
N VAL A 73 6.74 -4.89 13.79
CA VAL A 73 7.16 -3.61 14.37
C VAL A 73 6.25 -3.21 15.53
N LEU A 74 4.93 -3.37 15.40
CA LEU A 74 3.99 -3.08 16.50
C LEU A 74 4.29 -3.92 17.74
N GLY A 75 4.52 -5.24 17.58
CA GLY A 75 4.88 -6.10 18.71
C GLY A 75 6.21 -5.73 19.38
N LEU A 76 7.20 -5.30 18.59
CA LEU A 76 8.48 -4.81 19.12
C LEU A 76 8.30 -3.49 19.89
N VAL A 77 7.46 -2.59 19.39
CA VAL A 77 7.13 -1.32 20.06
C VAL A 77 6.39 -1.58 21.38
N ASP A 78 5.41 -2.49 21.40
CA ASP A 78 4.70 -2.85 22.63
C ASP A 78 5.68 -3.38 23.70
N THR A 79 6.60 -4.26 23.28
CA THR A 79 7.66 -4.79 24.17
C THR A 79 8.56 -3.67 24.71
N ALA A 80 8.96 -2.72 23.85
CA ALA A 80 9.76 -1.57 24.26
C ALA A 80 9.03 -0.69 25.29
N GLN A 81 7.74 -0.44 25.08
CA GLN A 81 6.90 0.33 25.99
C GLN A 81 6.77 -0.33 27.36
N GLU A 82 6.54 -1.65 27.41
CA GLU A 82 6.49 -2.41 28.67
C GLU A 82 7.80 -2.34 29.44
N ASN A 83 8.93 -2.52 28.75
CA ASN A 83 10.27 -2.42 29.32
C ASN A 83 10.54 -1.01 29.89
N ALA A 84 10.18 0.03 29.14
CA ALA A 84 10.34 1.41 29.55
C ALA A 84 9.48 1.74 30.78
N GLU A 85 8.24 1.27 30.81
CA GLU A 85 7.33 1.48 31.94
C GLU A 85 7.85 0.81 33.22
N GLN A 86 8.44 -0.38 33.12
CA GLN A 86 9.05 -1.06 34.27
C GLN A 86 10.18 -0.22 34.88
N VAL A 87 11.12 0.26 34.06
CA VAL A 87 12.24 1.08 34.53
C VAL A 87 11.75 2.42 35.08
N ARG A 88 10.75 3.03 34.42
CA ARG A 88 10.16 4.30 34.88
C ARG A 88 9.54 4.16 36.28
N ARG A 89 8.77 3.11 36.54
CA ARG A 89 8.18 2.84 37.86
C ARG A 89 9.25 2.65 38.92
N GLN A 90 10.23 1.78 38.66
CA GLN A 90 11.32 1.53 39.60
C GLN A 90 12.15 2.79 39.89
N GLY A 91 12.40 3.61 38.87
CA GLY A 91 13.11 4.88 39.01
C GLY A 91 12.34 5.88 39.87
N HIS A 92 11.02 5.97 39.69
CA HIS A 92 10.16 6.81 40.53
C HIS A 92 10.16 6.35 41.98
N ASP A 93 9.95 5.06 42.24
CA ASP A 93 9.93 4.49 43.60
C ASP A 93 11.27 4.69 44.32
N LEU A 94 12.39 4.54 43.59
CA LEU A 94 13.72 4.79 44.11
C LEU A 94 13.95 6.28 44.42
N SER A 95 13.54 7.17 43.51
CA SER A 95 13.65 8.62 43.68
C SER A 95 12.87 9.12 44.89
N ASP A 96 11.63 8.66 45.06
CA ASP A 96 10.81 8.97 46.24
C ASP A 96 11.46 8.48 47.53
N SER A 97 12.02 7.27 47.51
CA SER A 97 12.68 6.68 48.67
C SER A 97 13.97 7.41 49.04
N LEU A 98 14.75 7.83 48.05
CA LEU A 98 15.93 8.68 48.23
C LEU A 98 15.55 10.05 48.79
N SER A 99 14.53 10.69 48.24
CA SER A 99 14.03 11.99 48.70
C SER A 99 13.57 11.94 50.15
N ARG A 100 12.77 10.92 50.52
CA ARG A 100 12.34 10.69 51.90
C ARG A 100 13.52 10.43 52.84
N MET A 101 14.54 9.69 52.39
CA MET A 101 15.72 9.43 53.20
C MET A 101 16.58 10.69 53.39
N ALA A 102 16.73 11.52 52.35
CA ALA A 102 17.50 12.75 52.40
C ALA A 102 16.87 13.81 53.31
N ALA A 103 15.53 13.84 53.40
CA ALA A 103 14.80 14.73 54.29
C ALA A 103 14.73 14.23 55.75
N ALA A 104 15.14 13.00 56.02
CA ALA A 104 15.08 12.44 57.37
C ALA A 104 16.14 13.11 58.27
N PRO A 105 15.78 13.51 59.51
CA PRO A 105 16.70 14.20 60.41
C PRO A 105 17.87 13.31 60.88
N GLU A 106 17.72 12.00 60.80
CA GLU A 106 18.74 11.03 61.16
C GLU A 106 18.90 9.96 60.07
N LEU A 107 20.15 9.59 59.78
CA LEU A 107 20.49 8.55 58.81
C LEU A 107 21.35 7.47 59.48
N SER A 108 20.78 6.28 59.67
CA SER A 108 21.56 5.13 60.15
C SER A 108 22.40 4.52 59.02
N VAL A 109 23.54 3.93 59.39
CA VAL A 109 24.44 3.25 58.45
C VAL A 109 23.75 2.05 57.79
N GLU A 110 22.89 1.33 58.51
CA GLU A 110 22.10 0.22 57.99
C GLU A 110 21.15 0.69 56.90
N ARG A 111 20.44 1.80 57.13
CA ARG A 111 19.49 2.37 56.17
C ARG A 111 20.21 2.91 54.93
N ALA A 112 21.34 3.60 55.11
CA ALA A 112 22.17 4.05 54.02
C ALA A 112 22.68 2.88 53.16
N ARG A 113 23.16 1.80 53.81
CA ARG A 113 23.63 0.59 53.12
C ARG A 113 22.50 -0.12 52.36
N ALA A 114 21.30 -0.17 52.92
CA ALA A 114 20.13 -0.73 52.24
C ALA A 114 19.75 0.08 50.98
N MET A 115 19.74 1.41 51.09
CA MET A 115 19.48 2.28 49.93
C MET A 115 20.56 2.19 48.86
N LEU A 116 21.85 2.10 49.24
CA LEU A 116 22.92 1.88 48.27
C LEU A 116 22.74 0.56 47.49
N LYS A 117 22.27 -0.51 48.14
CA LYS A 117 21.95 -1.77 47.46
C LYS A 117 20.79 -1.61 46.47
N LEU A 118 19.74 -0.87 46.83
CA LEU A 118 18.63 -0.56 45.92
C LEU A 118 19.09 0.27 44.71
N CYS A 119 19.92 1.29 44.94
CA CYS A 119 20.51 2.07 43.85
C CYS A 119 21.35 1.20 42.91
N ALA A 120 22.18 0.29 43.45
CA ALA A 120 22.98 -0.62 42.64
C ALA A 120 22.11 -1.59 41.82
N ALA A 121 21.04 -2.13 42.42
CA ALA A 121 20.10 -3.00 41.73
C ALA A 121 19.34 -2.27 40.60
N TYR A 122 18.90 -1.04 40.85
CA TYR A 122 18.28 -0.21 39.82
C TYR A 122 19.27 0.13 38.70
N ALA A 123 20.51 0.51 39.02
CA ALA A 123 21.54 0.79 38.02
C ALA A 123 21.82 -0.42 37.12
N ALA A 124 21.89 -1.63 37.69
CA ALA A 124 22.01 -2.86 36.91
C ALA A 124 20.80 -3.11 36.01
N THR A 125 19.58 -2.84 36.52
CA THR A 125 18.34 -2.99 35.74
C THR A 125 18.27 -1.98 34.59
N ALA A 126 18.66 -0.72 34.84
CA ALA A 126 18.71 0.34 33.83
C ALA A 126 19.76 0.04 32.74
N ALA A 127 20.92 -0.50 33.12
CA ALA A 127 21.92 -0.95 32.15
C ALA A 127 21.39 -2.09 31.27
N GLY A 128 20.76 -3.11 31.86
CA GLY A 128 20.14 -4.21 31.10
C GLY A 128 18.94 -3.77 30.27
N PHE A 129 18.22 -2.72 30.67
CA PHE A 129 17.20 -2.08 29.83
C PHE A 129 17.81 -1.42 28.59
N ALA A 130 18.89 -0.65 28.74
CA ALA A 130 19.54 0.00 27.60
C ALA A 130 20.06 -1.01 26.56
N GLU A 131 20.55 -2.17 27.01
CA GLU A 131 20.98 -3.25 26.11
C GLU A 131 19.79 -3.89 25.37
N ARG A 132 18.68 -4.15 26.07
CA ARG A 132 17.44 -4.66 25.46
C ARG A 132 16.85 -3.67 24.45
N GLU A 133 16.81 -2.38 24.78
CA GLU A 133 16.36 -1.33 23.86
C GLU A 133 17.21 -1.27 22.59
N LYS A 134 18.53 -1.40 22.72
CA LYS A 134 19.41 -1.48 21.55
C LYS A 134 19.11 -2.69 20.68
N SER A 135 18.79 -3.84 21.27
CA SER A 135 18.35 -5.03 20.53
C SER A 135 17.04 -4.78 19.80
N LEU A 136 16.03 -4.25 20.49
CA LEU A 136 14.72 -3.94 19.91
C LEU A 136 14.82 -2.95 18.74
N HIS A 137 15.61 -1.88 18.87
CA HIS A 137 15.86 -0.97 17.75
C HIS A 137 16.54 -1.67 16.56
N THR A 138 17.46 -2.59 16.82
CA THR A 138 18.11 -3.39 15.76
C THR A 138 17.09 -4.29 15.07
N GLU A 139 16.21 -4.94 15.83
CA GLU A 139 15.14 -5.78 15.30
C GLU A 139 14.12 -4.97 14.48
N ILE A 140 13.76 -3.77 14.93
CA ILE A 140 12.88 -2.85 14.18
C ILE A 140 13.54 -2.47 12.84
N MET A 141 14.82 -2.10 12.84
CA MET A 141 15.56 -1.80 11.60
C MET A 141 15.61 -3.01 10.66
N MET A 142 15.78 -4.22 11.18
CA MET A 142 15.77 -5.44 10.35
C MET A 142 14.36 -5.74 9.81
N ALA A 143 13.32 -5.54 10.62
CA ALA A 143 11.93 -5.73 10.21
C ALA A 143 11.54 -4.78 9.06
N GLN A 144 12.20 -3.61 8.94
CA GLN A 144 12.05 -2.67 7.84
C GLN A 144 12.68 -3.15 6.51
N GLY A 145 13.43 -4.26 6.50
CA GLY A 145 14.02 -4.84 5.28
C GLY A 145 13.00 -5.20 4.19
N PHE A 146 11.70 -5.25 4.52
CA PHE A 146 10.63 -5.41 3.53
C PHE A 146 10.53 -4.26 2.53
N GLN A 147 10.99 -3.05 2.89
CA GLN A 147 10.83 -1.86 2.06
C GLN A 147 11.59 -1.98 0.74
N ASP A 148 12.84 -2.47 0.76
CA ASP A 148 13.66 -2.63 -0.46
C ASP A 148 13.01 -3.61 -1.42
N LEU A 149 12.59 -4.76 -0.91
CA LEU A 149 11.96 -5.78 -1.73
C LEU A 149 10.59 -5.33 -2.27
N SER A 150 9.80 -4.65 -1.44
CA SER A 150 8.50 -4.10 -1.85
C SER A 150 8.66 -3.00 -2.90
N GLY A 151 9.66 -2.11 -2.74
CA GLY A 151 9.98 -1.07 -3.72
C GLY A 151 10.39 -1.64 -5.07
N GLN A 152 11.24 -2.68 -5.08
CA GLN A 152 11.61 -3.37 -6.32
C GLN A 152 10.41 -4.00 -7.02
N VAL A 153 9.49 -4.61 -6.26
CA VAL A 153 8.30 -5.22 -6.81
C VAL A 153 7.34 -4.17 -7.37
N ILE A 154 7.10 -3.08 -6.63
CA ILE A 154 6.26 -1.96 -7.07
C ILE A 154 6.82 -1.35 -8.36
N ASN A 155 8.13 -1.09 -8.45
CA ASN A 155 8.76 -0.53 -9.64
C ASN A 155 8.59 -1.44 -10.88
N LYS A 156 8.65 -2.77 -10.70
CA LYS A 156 8.39 -3.71 -11.80
C LYS A 156 6.95 -3.63 -12.29
N VAL A 157 5.99 -3.52 -11.37
CA VAL A 157 4.57 -3.38 -11.70
C VAL A 157 4.29 -2.04 -12.37
N ILE A 158 4.87 -0.93 -11.88
CA ILE A 158 4.79 0.39 -12.53
C ILE A 158 5.30 0.31 -13.97
N GLY A 159 6.47 -0.28 -14.19
CA GLY A 159 7.02 -0.44 -15.54
C GLY A 159 6.14 -1.29 -16.46
N MET A 160 5.38 -2.26 -15.93
CA MET A 160 4.38 -3.02 -16.71
C MET A 160 3.19 -2.13 -17.11
N LEU A 161 2.69 -1.31 -16.18
CA LEU A 161 1.59 -0.38 -16.44
C LEU A 161 1.97 0.71 -17.45
N GLU A 162 3.18 1.27 -17.35
CA GLU A 162 3.71 2.25 -18.31
C GLU A 162 3.81 1.69 -19.74
N ARG A 163 4.13 0.39 -19.89
CA ARG A 163 4.11 -0.28 -21.21
C ARG A 163 2.70 -0.45 -21.76
N ALA A 164 1.69 -0.54 -20.89
CA ALA A 164 0.29 -0.70 -21.27
C ALA A 164 -0.36 0.62 -21.70
N GLU A 165 0.10 1.75 -21.15
CA GLU A 165 -0.52 3.07 -21.28
C GLU A 165 -0.69 3.51 -22.75
N LYS A 166 0.42 3.69 -23.49
CA LYS A 166 0.36 4.17 -24.89
C LYS A 166 -0.48 3.26 -25.79
N PRO A 167 -0.36 1.92 -25.75
CA PRO A 167 -1.22 1.05 -26.55
C PRO A 167 -2.71 1.17 -26.20
N LEU A 168 -3.06 1.37 -24.93
CA LEU A 168 -4.45 1.62 -24.52
C LEU A 168 -4.95 2.97 -25.03
N GLU A 169 -4.14 4.03 -25.00
CA GLU A 169 -4.48 5.33 -25.57
C GLU A 169 -4.78 5.25 -27.07
N HIS A 170 -3.92 4.56 -27.84
CA HIS A 170 -4.15 4.37 -29.29
C HIS A 170 -5.44 3.58 -29.55
N LEU A 171 -5.66 2.50 -28.80
CA LEU A 171 -6.87 1.69 -28.95
C LEU A 171 -8.12 2.51 -28.62
N LEU A 172 -8.10 3.32 -27.55
CA LEU A 172 -9.20 4.23 -27.23
C LEU A 172 -9.41 5.32 -28.28
N ALA A 173 -8.34 5.85 -28.89
CA ALA A 173 -8.46 6.83 -29.96
C ALA A 173 -9.10 6.24 -31.24
N ASP A 174 -8.90 4.95 -31.50
CA ASP A 174 -9.52 4.22 -32.61
C ASP A 174 -11.01 3.92 -32.36
N PHE A 175 -11.44 3.86 -31.08
CA PHE A 175 -12.84 3.79 -30.69
C PHE A 175 -13.38 5.20 -30.42
N ASP A 176 -13.85 5.90 -31.45
CA ASP A 176 -14.63 7.14 -31.26
C ASP A 176 -15.97 6.76 -30.58
N PRO A 177 -16.16 7.01 -29.27
CA PRO A 177 -17.43 6.67 -28.66
C PRO A 177 -18.46 7.68 -29.19
N PRO A 178 -19.66 7.26 -29.66
CA PRO A 178 -20.74 8.22 -29.81
C PRO A 178 -20.91 8.88 -28.46
N ALA A 179 -20.74 10.21 -28.38
CA ALA A 179 -20.74 10.99 -27.16
C ALA A 179 -21.79 10.44 -26.18
N SER A 180 -21.33 9.63 -25.23
CA SER A 180 -22.18 9.09 -24.20
C SER A 180 -22.00 10.05 -23.05
N ASP A 181 -23.11 10.70 -22.70
CA ASP A 181 -23.28 11.42 -21.45
C ASP A 181 -23.12 10.42 -20.29
N VAL A 182 -21.88 9.99 -20.02
CA VAL A 182 -21.54 9.27 -18.80
C VAL A 182 -21.45 10.35 -17.73
N PRO A 183 -22.31 10.32 -16.68
CA PRO A 183 -22.19 11.24 -15.58
C PRO A 183 -20.78 11.15 -15.00
N ALA A 184 -20.15 12.30 -14.77
CA ALA A 184 -18.81 12.43 -14.21
C ALA A 184 -18.76 12.04 -12.71
N ASP A 185 -19.26 10.85 -12.39
CA ASP A 185 -19.25 10.25 -11.06
C ASP A 185 -18.56 8.87 -11.10
N ALA A 186 -17.67 8.69 -12.09
CA ALA A 186 -16.63 7.69 -11.99
C ALA A 186 -15.76 8.13 -10.81
N GLN A 187 -15.86 7.42 -9.68
CA GLN A 187 -14.94 7.51 -8.57
C GLN A 187 -13.53 7.40 -9.14
N THR A 188 -12.94 8.56 -9.42
CA THR A 188 -11.53 8.72 -9.71
C THR A 188 -10.86 8.05 -8.53
N LEU A 189 -10.13 6.96 -8.77
CA LEU A 189 -9.23 6.40 -7.78
C LEU A 189 -8.37 7.57 -7.33
N ALA A 190 -8.68 8.14 -6.17
CA ALA A 190 -7.98 9.28 -5.65
C ALA A 190 -6.52 8.83 -5.63
N GLY A 191 -5.67 9.48 -6.44
CA GLY A 191 -4.27 9.09 -6.53
C GLY A 191 -3.66 9.02 -5.14
N VAL A 192 -2.58 8.25 -5.00
CA VAL A 192 -1.87 8.10 -3.73
C VAL A 192 -1.79 9.46 -3.02
N GLN A 193 -2.38 9.52 -1.83
CA GLN A 193 -2.33 10.70 -0.98
C GLN A 193 -0.89 10.84 -0.49
N THR A 194 -0.09 11.62 -1.20
CA THR A 194 1.22 12.08 -0.71
C THR A 194 0.99 13.16 0.33
N PRO A 195 1.91 13.42 1.28
CA PRO A 195 1.75 14.50 2.26
C PRO A 195 1.42 15.88 1.64
N ASP A 196 1.91 16.16 0.43
CA ASP A 196 1.57 17.37 -0.34
C ASP A 196 0.16 17.37 -0.97
N LYS A 197 -0.52 16.23 -0.98
CA LYS A 197 -1.87 16.01 -1.55
C LYS A 197 -2.89 15.55 -0.50
N ALA A 198 -2.43 15.14 0.67
CA ALA A 198 -3.25 14.84 1.82
C ALA A 198 -3.84 16.15 2.33
N LEU A 199 -5.18 16.19 2.41
CA LEU A 199 -6.02 17.13 3.14
C LEU A 199 -5.23 18.22 3.89
N GLN A 200 -5.34 19.45 3.40
CA GLN A 200 -4.76 20.59 4.08
C GLN A 200 -5.35 20.66 5.49
N GLN A 201 -4.59 21.20 6.44
CA GLN A 201 -4.87 21.18 7.87
C GLN A 201 -6.27 21.74 8.25
N ASP A 202 -6.87 22.52 7.36
CA ASP A 202 -8.23 23.08 7.47
C ASP A 202 -9.34 21.99 7.33
N ASP A 203 -9.09 20.93 6.57
CA ASP A 203 -10.06 19.85 6.34
C ASP A 203 -10.22 18.92 7.57
N VAL A 204 -9.23 18.91 8.46
CA VAL A 204 -9.28 18.16 9.73
C VAL A 204 -10.23 18.86 10.70
N ASP A 205 -10.18 20.19 10.78
CA ASP A 205 -11.09 20.97 11.63
C ASP A 205 -12.54 20.89 11.13
N ASP A 206 -12.76 20.84 9.81
CA ASP A 206 -14.08 20.63 9.21
C ASP A 206 -14.64 19.22 9.48
N LEU A 207 -13.78 18.19 9.44
CA LEU A 207 -14.16 16.83 9.80
C LEU A 207 -14.50 16.71 11.30
N LEU A 208 -13.74 17.37 12.16
CA LEU A 208 -14.01 17.42 13.61
C LEU A 208 -15.31 18.17 13.93
N ALA A 209 -15.56 19.29 13.25
CA ALA A 209 -16.80 20.04 13.36
C ALA A 209 -18.02 19.22 12.87
N SER A 210 -17.86 18.41 11.82
CA SER A 210 -18.93 17.52 11.31
C SER A 210 -19.27 16.37 12.25
N LEU A 211 -18.32 15.95 13.11
CA LEU A 211 -18.48 14.91 14.13
C LEU A 211 -18.92 15.48 15.49
N GLY A 212 -19.10 16.80 15.59
CA GLY A 212 -19.69 17.47 16.76
C GLY A 212 -18.72 17.77 17.90
N PHE A 213 -17.42 17.93 17.59
CA PHE A 213 -16.43 18.50 18.52
C PHE A 213 -16.16 19.97 18.20
#